data_AF-A0A1B6FXG6-F1
#
_entry.id   AF-A0A1B6FXG6-F1
#
_cell.length_a   1.000
_cell.length_b   1.000
_cell.length_c   1.000
_cell.angle_alpha   90.00
_cell.angle_beta   90.00
_cell.angle_gamma   90.00
#
_symmetry.space_group_name_H-M   'P 1'
#
loop_
_entity.id
_entity.type
_entity.pdbx_description
1 polymer ?
#
loop_
_entity_poly.entity_id
_entity_poly.type
_entity_poly.pdbx_seq_one_letter_code
_entity_poly.pdbx_strand_id
1 'polypeptide(L)'
;VEFTDYIQPVCLPSAIENDEKNLYDMNMTVAGWGTMENLPQTRYPHVLQELDVVVKPSELCEVGLRLPIDWESQICAGASEPDIRPCPGDSGGPLMYYNTTGDSGRYVLMGVV
;
A
#
# COMPACT_ATOMS: atom_id res chain seq x y z
N VAL A 1 9.04 20.83 -10.62
CA VAL A 1 7.57 20.83 -10.46
C VAL A 1 7.27 21.74 -9.28
N GLU A 2 6.32 22.66 -9.40
CA GLU A 2 5.91 23.56 -8.32
C GLU A 2 4.87 22.88 -7.42
N PHE A 3 4.98 23.08 -6.10
CA PHE A 3 4.01 22.51 -5.16
C PHE A 3 2.72 23.33 -5.11
N THR A 4 1.61 22.63 -5.02
CA THR A 4 0.25 23.18 -4.99
C THR A 4 -0.61 22.34 -4.06
N ASP A 5 -1.87 22.71 -3.89
CA ASP A 5 -2.85 21.90 -3.14
C ASP A 5 -3.07 20.51 -3.77
N TYR A 6 -2.76 20.34 -5.07
CA TYR A 6 -2.89 19.08 -5.81
C TYR A 6 -1.54 18.37 -6.04
N ILE A 7 -0.43 19.00 -5.69
CA ILE A 7 0.92 18.47 -5.91
C ILE A 7 1.73 18.69 -4.64
N GLN A 8 1.82 17.64 -3.83
CA GLN A 8 2.58 17.64 -2.60
C GLN A 8 3.43 16.37 -2.51
N PRO A 9 4.63 16.45 -1.90
CA PRO A 9 5.43 15.26 -1.64
C PRO A 9 4.82 14.43 -0.49
N VAL A 10 5.05 13.13 -0.55
CA VAL A 10 4.83 12.22 0.58
C VAL A 10 6.07 12.20 1.49
N CYS A 11 5.89 11.93 2.78
CA CYS A 11 7.02 11.73 3.69
C CYS A 11 7.65 10.35 3.49
N LEU A 12 8.92 10.20 3.87
CA LEU A 12 9.58 8.89 3.95
C LEU A 12 9.70 8.46 5.42
N PRO A 13 9.69 7.15 5.70
CA PRO A 13 9.78 6.61 7.05
C PRO A 13 11.12 6.97 7.69
N SER A 14 11.08 7.18 9.00
CA SER A 14 12.28 7.27 9.82
C SER A 14 12.86 5.87 10.05
N ALA A 15 14.16 5.77 10.34
CA ALA A 15 14.83 4.47 10.53
C ALA A 15 14.22 3.58 11.64
N ILE A 16 13.42 4.15 12.55
CA ILE A 16 12.73 3.45 13.64
C ILE A 16 11.48 2.70 13.14
N GLU A 17 10.90 3.14 12.02
CA GLU A 17 9.66 2.58 11.43
C GLU A 17 9.94 1.40 10.47
N ASN A 18 11.20 0.98 10.34
CA ASN A 18 11.63 -0.05 9.37
C ASN A 18 11.60 -1.50 9.89
N ASP A 19 11.20 -1.74 11.14
CA ASP A 19 11.02 -3.13 11.63
C ASP A 19 9.59 -3.59 11.32
N GLU A 20 9.45 -4.56 10.41
CA GLU A 20 8.17 -5.13 9.95
C GLU A 20 7.26 -5.52 11.12
N LYS A 21 7.83 -6.04 12.23
CA LYS A 21 7.05 -6.47 13.40
C LYS A 21 6.33 -5.30 14.09
N ASN A 22 6.85 -4.09 13.95
CA ASN A 22 6.19 -2.88 14.45
C ASN A 22 5.08 -2.41 13.50
N LEU A 23 5.02 -2.94 12.29
CA LEU A 23 4.04 -2.58 11.27
C LEU A 23 2.81 -3.50 11.25
N TYR A 24 2.87 -4.68 11.88
CA TYR A 24 1.76 -5.62 11.92
C TYR A 24 0.46 -4.98 12.45
N ASP A 25 -0.66 -5.34 11.80
CA ASP A 25 -1.99 -4.79 12.07
C ASP A 25 -2.13 -3.28 11.84
N MET A 26 -1.12 -2.59 11.31
CA MET A 26 -1.26 -1.20 10.89
C MET A 26 -2.13 -1.10 9.63
N ASN A 27 -3.11 -0.21 9.68
CA ASN A 27 -3.89 0.19 8.52
C ASN A 27 -3.04 1.09 7.62
N MET A 28 -3.00 0.74 6.35
CA MET A 28 -2.32 1.47 5.28
C MET A 28 -3.28 1.61 4.10
N THR A 29 -2.95 2.50 3.18
CA THR A 29 -3.76 2.76 2.00
C THR A 29 -2.88 2.64 0.76
N VAL A 30 -3.37 1.90 -0.24
CA VAL A 30 -2.85 1.94 -1.60
C VAL A 30 -3.78 2.77 -2.47
N ALA A 31 -3.22 3.48 -3.45
CA ALA A 31 -4.01 4.30 -4.35
C ALA A 31 -3.49 4.21 -5.78
N GLY A 32 -4.39 4.16 -6.76
CA GLY A 32 -4.02 4.08 -8.15
C GLY A 32 -5.19 3.97 -9.13
N TRP A 33 -4.83 3.70 -10.39
CA TRP A 33 -5.76 3.55 -11.50
C TRP A 33 -5.69 2.16 -12.12
N GLY A 34 -5.33 1.16 -11.32
CA GLY A 34 -5.34 -0.24 -11.69
C GLY A 34 -6.69 -0.67 -12.26
N THR A 35 -6.68 -1.78 -12.97
CA THR A 35 -7.89 -2.36 -13.56
C THR A 35 -8.96 -2.58 -12.49
N MET A 36 -10.24 -2.58 -12.83
CA MET A 36 -11.26 -3.07 -11.89
C MET A 36 -11.60 -4.52 -12.26
N GLU A 37 -11.23 -5.46 -11.39
CA GLU A 37 -11.66 -6.86 -11.54
C GLU A 37 -13.18 -6.99 -11.33
N ASN A 38 -13.78 -8.06 -11.86
CA ASN A 38 -15.24 -8.35 -11.91
C ASN A 38 -16.04 -7.72 -13.08
N LEU A 39 -15.38 -7.19 -14.12
CA LEU A 39 -16.06 -6.76 -15.35
C LEU A 39 -15.75 -7.70 -16.52
N PRO A 40 -16.71 -7.96 -17.43
CA PRO A 40 -16.52 -8.83 -18.60
C PRO A 40 -15.49 -8.28 -19.60
N GLN A 41 -15.03 -7.05 -19.42
CA GLN A 41 -13.97 -6.41 -20.18
C GLN A 41 -13.07 -5.66 -19.18
N THR A 42 -11.75 -5.71 -19.38
CA THR A 42 -10.80 -4.91 -18.61
C THR A 42 -11.15 -3.43 -18.73
N ARG A 43 -11.37 -2.77 -17.59
CA ARG A 43 -11.60 -1.32 -17.54
C ARG A 43 -10.66 -0.68 -16.53
N TYR A 44 -10.17 0.49 -16.91
CA TYR A 44 -9.40 1.37 -16.05
C TYR A 44 -10.30 2.51 -15.57
N PRO A 45 -10.30 2.84 -14.28
CA PRO A 45 -11.10 3.93 -13.76
C PRO A 45 -10.55 5.27 -14.27
N HIS A 46 -11.43 6.24 -14.51
CA HIS A 46 -11.04 7.62 -14.82
C HIS A 46 -10.75 8.46 -13.56
N VAL A 47 -11.21 7.98 -12.41
CA VAL A 47 -11.04 8.61 -11.09
C VAL A 47 -10.07 7.75 -10.29
N LEU A 48 -9.16 8.38 -9.54
CA LEU A 48 -8.24 7.68 -8.65
C LEU A 48 -9.04 6.79 -7.69
N GLN A 49 -8.63 5.54 -7.55
CA GLN A 49 -9.19 4.62 -6.56
C GLN A 49 -8.22 4.49 -5.39
N GLU A 50 -8.76 4.14 -4.23
CA GLU A 50 -7.97 3.81 -3.05
C GLU A 50 -8.52 2.55 -2.39
N LEU A 51 -7.65 1.85 -1.69
CA LEU A 51 -7.99 0.65 -0.92
C LEU A 51 -7.20 0.64 0.38
N ASP A 52 -7.93 0.48 1.48
CA ASP A 52 -7.32 0.23 2.77
C ASP A 52 -6.90 -1.25 2.90
N VAL A 53 -5.67 -1.43 3.34
CA VAL A 53 -5.03 -2.72 3.57
C VAL A 53 -4.43 -2.75 4.97
N VAL A 54 -4.20 -3.96 5.46
CA VAL A 54 -3.57 -4.18 6.76
C VAL A 54 -2.29 -4.98 6.54
N VAL A 55 -1.21 -4.58 7.21
CA VAL A 55 0.02 -5.36 7.22
C VAL A 55 -0.23 -6.69 7.92
N LYS A 56 0.18 -7.77 7.28
CA LYS A 56 -0.01 -9.15 7.74
C LYS A 56 1.35 -9.78 8.05
N PRO A 57 1.37 -10.83 8.91
CA PRO A 57 2.55 -11.66 9.05
C PRO A 57 3.02 -12.21 7.70
N SER A 58 4.32 -12.17 7.46
CA SER A 58 4.96 -12.61 6.21
C SER A 58 4.58 -14.03 5.81
N GLU A 59 4.38 -14.93 6.78
CA GLU A 59 4.00 -16.33 6.54
C GLU A 59 2.64 -16.47 5.83
N LEU A 60 1.75 -15.47 5.94
CA LEU A 60 0.46 -15.48 5.23
C LEU A 60 0.61 -15.18 3.73
N CYS A 61 1.61 -14.40 3.35
CA CYS A 61 1.90 -14.13 1.94
C CYS A 61 2.68 -15.28 1.28
N GLU A 62 3.47 -16.05 2.04
CA GLU A 62 4.18 -17.23 1.48
C GLU A 62 3.22 -18.27 0.90
N VAL A 63 1.98 -18.34 1.41
CA VAL A 63 0.96 -19.28 0.94
C VAL A 63 0.55 -18.95 -0.49
N GLY A 64 1.11 -19.69 -1.45
CA GLY A 64 0.78 -19.60 -2.88
C GLY A 64 1.82 -18.88 -3.72
N LEU A 65 2.84 -18.26 -3.11
CA LEU A 65 3.98 -17.69 -3.82
C LEU A 65 5.00 -18.79 -4.16
N ARG A 66 5.43 -18.83 -5.42
CA ARG A 66 6.38 -19.84 -5.96
C ARG A 66 7.85 -19.39 -5.91
N LEU A 67 8.10 -18.18 -5.44
CA LEU A 67 9.42 -17.55 -5.44
C LEU A 67 9.84 -17.22 -4.01
N PRO A 68 11.14 -17.31 -3.68
CA PRO A 68 11.65 -16.86 -2.39
C PRO A 68 11.43 -15.34 -2.27
N ILE A 69 11.03 -14.91 -1.07
CA ILE A 69 10.75 -13.52 -0.74
C ILE A 69 11.78 -13.06 0.28
N ASP A 70 12.33 -11.88 0.06
CA ASP A 70 13.23 -11.24 1.01
C ASP A 70 12.42 -10.40 1.99
N TRP A 71 12.09 -10.98 3.14
CA TRP A 71 11.33 -10.31 4.19
C TRP A 71 12.10 -9.18 4.89
N GLU A 72 13.40 -9.00 4.63
CA GLU A 72 14.12 -7.81 5.08
C GLU A 72 13.77 -6.56 4.27
N SER A 73 13.20 -6.73 3.06
CA SER A 73 12.90 -5.64 2.12
C SER A 73 11.49 -5.66 1.53
N GLN A 74 10.63 -6.57 1.99
CA GLN A 74 9.27 -6.77 1.51
C GLN A 74 8.26 -6.66 2.65
N ILE A 75 7.06 -6.19 2.35
CA ILE A 75 5.95 -6.05 3.30
C ILE A 75 4.80 -6.90 2.79
N CYS A 76 4.26 -7.76 3.65
CA CYS A 76 3.02 -8.47 3.38
C CYS A 76 1.81 -7.60 3.78
N ALA A 77 0.94 -7.27 2.83
CA ALA A 77 -0.28 -6.50 3.12
C ALA A 77 -1.46 -7.03 2.30
N GLY A 78 -2.65 -6.96 2.88
CA GLY A 78 -3.89 -7.37 2.22
C GLY A 78 -5.10 -6.69 2.83
N ALA A 79 -6.18 -6.60 2.04
CA ALA A 79 -7.45 -6.10 2.54
C ALA A 79 -7.98 -7.01 3.66
N SER A 80 -8.75 -6.44 4.59
CA SER A 80 -9.41 -7.21 5.64
C SER A 80 -10.52 -8.10 5.08
N GLU A 81 -11.13 -7.69 3.97
CA GLU A 81 -12.16 -8.48 3.28
C GLU A 81 -11.52 -9.40 2.24
N PRO A 82 -11.81 -10.71 2.27
CA PRO A 82 -11.14 -11.70 1.42
C PRO A 82 -11.41 -11.53 -0.08
N ASP A 83 -12.51 -10.88 -0.44
CA ASP A 83 -12.91 -10.66 -1.84
C ASP A 83 -12.35 -9.35 -2.43
N ILE A 84 -11.67 -8.54 -1.61
CA ILE A 84 -11.08 -7.26 -2.02
C ILE A 84 -9.57 -7.41 -2.14
N ARG A 85 -9.03 -7.00 -3.29
CA ARG A 85 -7.59 -7.09 -3.56
C ARG A 85 -7.12 -5.91 -4.40
N PRO A 86 -5.87 -5.46 -4.23
CA PRO A 86 -5.23 -4.56 -5.17
C PRO A 86 -5.30 -5.16 -6.57
N CYS A 87 -5.60 -4.31 -7.55
CA CYS A 87 -5.84 -4.78 -8.90
C CYS A 87 -4.58 -4.68 -9.77
N PRO A 88 -4.49 -5.50 -10.83
CA PRO A 88 -3.41 -5.38 -11.80
C PRO A 88 -3.35 -3.96 -12.39
N GLY A 89 -2.16 -3.37 -12.43
CA GLY A 89 -1.93 -2.03 -13.00
C GLY A 89 -1.54 -0.95 -11.99
N ASP A 90 -1.59 -1.24 -10.68
CA ASP A 90 -1.07 -0.36 -9.62
C ASP A 90 0.42 -0.61 -9.31
N SER A 91 1.12 -1.44 -10.08
CA SER A 91 2.54 -1.74 -9.89
C SER A 91 3.40 -0.46 -9.95
N GLY A 92 4.27 -0.29 -8.95
CA GLY A 92 5.04 0.94 -8.73
C GLY A 92 4.29 2.02 -7.93
N GLY A 93 3.02 1.76 -7.58
CA GLY A 93 2.18 2.66 -6.79
C GLY A 93 2.55 2.67 -5.30
N PRO A 94 2.04 3.64 -4.55
CA PRO A 94 2.43 3.86 -3.16
C PRO A 94 1.64 2.98 -2.19
N LEU A 95 2.32 2.42 -1.18
CA LEU A 95 1.72 1.93 0.06
C LEU A 95 1.94 2.99 1.15
N MET A 96 0.88 3.61 1.64
CA MET A 96 0.96 4.80 2.48
C MET A 96 0.36 4.57 3.86
N TYR A 97 0.99 5.14 4.89
CA TYR A 97 0.47 5.20 6.25
C TYR A 97 0.17 6.65 6.63
N TYR A 98 -0.98 6.90 7.24
CA TYR A 98 -1.31 8.21 7.78
C TYR A 98 -0.80 8.34 9.22
N ASN A 99 0.36 8.96 9.39
CA ASN A 99 0.98 9.18 10.68
C ASN A 99 0.32 10.37 11.40
N THR A 100 -0.31 10.09 12.54
CA THR A 100 -0.95 11.10 13.40
C THR A 100 -0.05 11.58 14.54
N THR A 101 1.21 11.14 14.59
CA THR A 101 2.15 11.49 15.66
C THR A 101 2.75 12.87 15.39
N GLY A 102 2.34 13.88 16.17
CA GLY A 102 2.81 15.26 16.07
C GLY A 102 1.69 16.28 15.90
N ASP A 103 2.04 17.54 15.61
CA ASP A 103 1.09 18.66 15.54
C ASP A 103 0.22 18.67 14.27
N SER A 104 0.56 17.86 13.25
CA SER A 104 -0.16 17.76 11.99
C SER A 104 -0.02 16.34 11.42
N GLY A 105 -1.13 15.69 11.08
CA GLY A 105 -1.09 14.37 10.44
C GLY A 105 -0.47 14.42 9.04
N ARG A 106 0.30 13.39 8.68
CA ARG A 106 1.02 13.32 7.39
C ARG A 106 1.00 11.91 6.83
N TYR A 107 0.93 11.81 5.51
CA TYR A 107 1.15 10.53 4.81
C TYR A 107 2.66 10.22 4.71
N VAL A 108 3.00 8.98 5.02
CA VAL A 108 4.34 8.39 4.93
C VAL A 108 4.31 7.22 3.94
N LEU A 109 5.26 7.18 3.01
CA LEU A 109 5.40 6.11 2.03
C LEU A 109 6.13 4.93 2.64
N MET A 110 5.40 3.88 2.98
CA MET A 110 5.93 2.68 3.65
C MET A 110 6.45 1.63 2.67
N GLY A 111 5.94 1.63 1.43
CA GLY A 111 6.34 0.65 0.43
C GLY A 111 5.90 1.02 -0.98
N VAL A 112 6.22 0.12 -1.91
CA VAL A 112 5.88 0.20 -3.32
C VAL A 112 5.20 -1.11 -3.71
N VAL A 113 4.06 -1.01 -4.42
CA VAL A 113 3.24 -2.15 -4.88
C VAL A 113 3.89 -2.87 -6.07
#